data_AF-A0A3N1XAK1-F1
#
_entry.id   AF-A0A3N1XAK1-F1
#
_cell.length_a   1.000
_cell.length_b   1.000
_cell.length_c   1.000
_cell.angle_alpha   90.00
_cell.angle_beta   90.00
_cell.angle_gamma   90.00
#
_symmetry.space_group_name_H-M   'P 1'
#
loop_
_entity.id
_entity.type
_entity.pdbx_description
1 polymer ?
#
loop_
_entity_poly.entity_id
_entity_poly.type
_entity_poly.pdbx_seq_one_letter_code
_entity_poly.pdbx_strand_id
1 'polypeptide(L)'
;MKLAQWLIAAAVIAVLTALAWGAHRVDAAGYARGQAETQILWNAAQDRVDQATAQALADALVARDKAQRQATDLRLELEDINTRHQEEMTREKNAQDAFIAGVRAGRIRLSVPTRPAAGSGAGACQPALPAAARSTGTAPDEARTELDPATGADLVAITDSGDDAVRDLNLCIDSYNAVQRALTKARQDWETQRQEAP
;
A
#
# COMPACT_ATOMS: atom_id res chain seq x y z
N MET A 1 -21.24 76.48 74.91
CA MET A 1 -19.92 75.91 74.54
C MET A 1 -19.98 74.43 74.16
N LYS A 2 -20.67 73.54 74.90
CA LYS A 2 -20.71 72.10 74.57
C LYS A 2 -21.32 71.75 73.19
N LEU A 3 -22.38 72.43 72.76
CA LEU A 3 -23.03 72.17 71.45
C LEU A 3 -22.12 72.43 70.24
N ALA A 4 -21.34 73.51 70.25
CA ALA A 4 -20.40 73.83 69.16
C ALA A 4 -19.29 72.77 69.04
N GLN A 5 -18.84 72.23 70.17
CA GLN A 5 -17.82 71.17 70.21
C GLN A 5 -18.34 69.84 69.65
N TRP A 6 -19.62 69.50 69.90
CA TRP A 6 -20.27 68.33 69.30
C TRP A 6 -20.47 68.47 67.78
N LEU A 7 -20.81 69.67 67.29
CA LEU A 7 -20.96 69.92 65.85
C LEU A 7 -19.62 69.82 65.11
N ILE A 8 -18.54 70.36 65.69
CA ILE A 8 -17.19 70.23 65.11
C ILE A 8 -16.76 68.76 65.08
N ALA A 9 -16.98 68.02 66.17
CA ALA A 9 -16.66 66.59 66.20
C ALA A 9 -17.42 65.80 65.14
N ALA A 10 -18.73 66.06 64.96
CA ALA A 10 -19.54 65.42 63.94
C ALA A 10 -19.06 65.74 62.51
N ALA A 11 -18.68 67.00 62.25
CA ALA A 11 -18.14 67.42 60.95
C ALA A 11 -16.79 66.73 60.64
N VAL A 12 -15.90 66.62 61.63
CA VAL A 12 -14.62 65.92 61.48
C VAL A 12 -14.85 64.42 61.20
N ILE A 13 -15.76 63.78 61.93
CA ILE A 13 -16.10 62.36 61.69
C ILE A 13 -16.65 62.18 60.28
N ALA A 14 -17.55 63.05 59.81
CA ALA A 14 -18.11 62.98 58.46
C ALA A 14 -17.05 63.12 57.36
N VAL A 15 -16.06 64.01 57.56
CA VAL A 15 -14.93 64.16 56.62
C VAL A 15 -14.05 62.91 56.62
N LEU A 16 -13.73 62.37 57.81
CA LEU A 16 -12.90 61.16 57.93
C LEU A 16 -13.57 59.93 57.30
N THR A 17 -14.88 59.75 57.49
CA THR A 17 -15.62 58.64 56.86
C THR A 17 -15.74 58.81 55.35
N ALA A 18 -15.92 60.04 54.86
CA ALA A 18 -15.92 60.33 53.43
C ALA A 18 -14.55 60.03 52.78
N LEU A 19 -13.45 60.41 53.44
CA LEU A 19 -12.09 60.10 52.98
C LEU A 19 -11.81 58.60 53.01
N ALA A 20 -12.18 57.90 54.09
CA ALA A 20 -12.01 56.46 54.20
C ALA A 20 -12.82 55.70 53.13
N TRP A 21 -14.05 56.14 52.86
CA TRP A 21 -14.88 55.57 51.80
C TRP A 21 -14.29 55.84 50.41
N GLY A 22 -13.79 57.06 50.17
CA GLY A 22 -13.08 57.41 48.93
C GLY A 22 -11.83 56.56 48.70
N ALA A 23 -11.00 56.38 49.72
CA ALA A 23 -9.80 55.54 49.66
C ALA A 23 -10.15 54.07 49.34
N HIS A 24 -11.13 53.50 50.05
CA HIS A 24 -11.60 52.13 49.78
C HIS A 24 -12.12 51.95 48.34
N ARG A 25 -12.81 52.96 47.78
CA ARG A 25 -13.29 52.92 46.39
C ARG A 25 -12.13 52.91 45.39
N VAL A 26 -11.06 53.66 45.64
CA VAL A 26 -9.87 53.70 44.79
C VAL A 26 -9.13 52.37 44.83
N ASP A 27 -8.91 51.81 46.02
CA ASP A 27 -8.22 50.53 46.19
C ASP A 27 -9.01 49.37 45.55
N ALA A 28 -10.33 49.33 45.79
CA ALA A 28 -11.20 48.34 45.17
C ALA A 28 -11.21 48.44 43.64
N ALA A 29 -11.22 49.66 43.09
CA ALA A 29 -11.13 49.89 41.65
C ALA A 29 -9.75 49.50 41.08
N GLY A 30 -8.67 49.76 41.80
CA GLY A 30 -7.31 49.36 41.41
C GLY A 30 -7.15 47.84 41.38
N TYR A 31 -7.64 47.14 42.40
CA TYR A 31 -7.62 45.68 42.45
C TYR A 31 -8.44 45.06 41.31
N ALA A 32 -9.64 45.57 41.06
CA ALA A 32 -10.49 45.10 39.97
C ALA A 32 -9.84 45.31 38.58
N ARG A 33 -9.17 46.45 38.36
CA ARG A 33 -8.42 46.71 37.12
C ARG A 33 -7.25 45.74 36.96
N GLY A 34 -6.46 45.52 38.01
CA GLY A 34 -5.35 44.57 37.97
C GLY A 34 -5.80 43.14 37.67
N GLN A 35 -6.90 42.69 38.27
CA GLN A 35 -7.49 41.38 37.93
C GLN A 35 -7.94 41.31 36.47
N ALA A 36 -8.64 42.33 35.97
CA ALA A 36 -9.09 42.37 34.58
C ALA A 36 -7.92 42.29 33.58
N GLU A 37 -6.83 43.03 33.84
CA GLU A 37 -5.63 42.98 33.01
C GLU A 37 -4.99 41.59 33.01
N THR A 38 -4.82 40.98 34.18
CA THR A 38 -4.26 39.63 34.25
C THR A 38 -5.14 38.60 33.54
N GLN A 39 -6.46 38.67 33.68
CA GLN A 39 -7.38 37.78 32.98
C GLN A 39 -7.28 37.92 31.46
N ILE A 40 -7.15 39.14 30.93
CA ILE A 40 -6.94 39.36 29.48
C ILE A 40 -5.66 38.67 29.02
N LEU A 41 -4.56 38.80 29.77
CA LEU A 41 -3.28 38.16 29.42
C LEU A 41 -3.37 36.63 29.48
N TRP A 42 -4.03 36.08 30.49
CA TRP A 42 -4.25 34.64 30.63
C TRP A 42 -5.13 34.09 29.51
N ASN A 43 -6.24 34.75 29.20
CA ASN A 43 -7.12 34.36 28.11
C ASN A 43 -6.39 34.44 26.76
N ALA A 44 -5.66 35.52 26.49
CA ALA A 44 -4.89 35.65 25.26
C ALA A 44 -3.74 34.62 25.16
N ALA A 45 -3.16 34.20 26.28
CA ALA A 45 -2.20 33.09 26.29
C ALA A 45 -2.88 31.75 26.01
N GLN A 46 -4.04 31.51 26.63
CA GLN A 46 -4.84 30.30 26.43
C GLN A 46 -5.32 30.20 24.98
N ASP A 47 -5.87 31.27 24.41
CA ASP A 47 -6.34 31.31 23.02
C ASP A 47 -5.21 30.97 22.03
N ARG A 48 -3.98 31.42 22.30
CA ARG A 48 -2.82 31.08 21.46
C ARG A 48 -2.47 29.60 21.54
N VAL A 49 -2.55 29.01 22.73
CA VAL A 49 -2.32 27.56 22.91
C VAL A 49 -3.44 26.75 22.25
N ASP A 50 -4.70 27.16 22.42
CA ASP A 50 -5.85 26.48 21.85
C ASP A 50 -5.84 26.56 20.32
N GLN A 51 -5.45 27.71 19.74
CA GLN A 51 -5.26 27.85 18.29
C GLN A 51 -4.11 26.99 17.78
N ALA A 52 -2.94 27.02 18.44
CA ALA A 52 -1.78 26.23 18.04
C ALA A 52 -2.06 24.72 18.12
N THR A 53 -2.77 24.28 19.17
CA THR A 53 -3.16 22.88 19.33
C THR A 53 -4.23 22.46 18.32
N ALA A 54 -5.20 23.32 18.02
CA ALA A 54 -6.20 23.07 16.98
C ALA A 54 -5.55 22.95 15.59
N GLN A 55 -4.59 23.83 15.26
CA GLN A 55 -3.84 23.76 14.01
C GLN A 55 -3.00 22.47 13.94
N ALA A 56 -2.24 22.15 14.98
CA ALA A 56 -1.45 20.92 15.04
C ALA A 56 -2.31 19.66 14.89
N LEU A 57 -3.51 19.65 15.47
CA LEU A 57 -4.46 18.55 15.31
C LEU A 57 -4.98 18.47 13.87
N ALA A 58 -5.35 19.60 13.27
CA ALA A 58 -5.81 19.64 11.88
C ALA A 58 -4.74 19.11 10.91
N ASP A 59 -3.49 19.55 11.08
CA ASP A 59 -2.36 19.09 10.27
C ASP A 59 -2.11 17.59 10.46
N ALA A 60 -2.19 17.09 11.71
CA ALA A 60 -2.05 15.67 12.00
C ALA A 60 -3.17 14.82 11.36
N LEU A 61 -4.41 15.33 11.33
CA LEU A 61 -5.53 14.64 10.70
C LEU A 61 -5.37 14.59 9.17
N VAL A 62 -4.93 15.68 8.54
CA VAL A 62 -4.64 15.71 7.09
C VAL A 62 -3.52 14.74 6.73
N ALA A 63 -2.43 14.72 7.52
CA ALA A 63 -1.34 13.78 7.32
C ALA A 63 -1.78 12.32 7.45
N ARG A 64 -2.64 12.02 8.45
CA ARG A 64 -3.21 10.69 8.65
C ARG A 64 -4.10 10.27 7.47
N ASP A 65 -5.01 11.14 7.02
CA ASP A 65 -5.92 10.84 5.91
C ASP A 65 -5.13 10.56 4.63
N LYS A 66 -4.09 11.36 4.35
CA LYS A 66 -3.19 11.11 3.21
C LYS A 66 -2.53 9.73 3.31
N ALA A 67 -1.98 9.37 4.47
CA ALA A 67 -1.36 8.06 4.68
C ALA A 67 -2.37 6.90 4.52
N GLN A 68 -3.60 7.07 5.00
CA GLN A 68 -4.67 6.07 4.86
C GLN A 68 -5.08 5.86 3.40
N ARG A 69 -5.18 6.93 2.61
CA ARG A 69 -5.46 6.83 1.17
C ARG A 69 -4.35 6.08 0.44
N GLN A 70 -3.09 6.45 0.67
CA GLN A 70 -1.94 5.75 0.07
C GLN A 70 -1.90 4.26 0.41
N ALA A 71 -2.20 3.89 1.66
CA ALA A 71 -2.28 2.49 2.07
C ALA A 71 -3.45 1.75 1.40
N THR A 72 -4.59 2.43 1.22
CA THR A 72 -5.76 1.86 0.54
C THR A 72 -5.49 1.65 -0.94
N ASP A 73 -4.89 2.63 -1.61
CA ASP A 73 -4.52 2.53 -3.04
C ASP A 73 -3.58 1.35 -3.28
N LEU A 74 -2.53 1.20 -2.46
CA LEU A 74 -1.61 0.07 -2.55
C LEU A 74 -2.33 -1.27 -2.30
N ARG A 75 -3.25 -1.32 -1.33
CA ARG A 75 -4.03 -2.54 -1.05
C ARG A 75 -4.87 -2.94 -2.26
N LEU A 76 -5.53 -1.97 -2.90
CA LEU A 76 -6.35 -2.21 -4.08
C LEU A 76 -5.50 -2.66 -5.28
N GLU A 77 -4.32 -2.08 -5.48
CA GLU A 77 -3.39 -2.50 -6.54
C GLU A 77 -2.91 -3.95 -6.32
N LEU A 78 -2.58 -4.33 -5.09
CA LEU A 78 -2.19 -5.71 -4.76
C LEU A 78 -3.36 -6.70 -4.90
N GLU A 79 -4.59 -6.28 -4.57
CA GLU A 79 -5.79 -7.09 -4.74
C GLU A 79 -6.07 -7.35 -6.23
N ASP A 80 -5.92 -6.33 -7.07
CA ASP A 80 -6.04 -6.44 -8.53
C ASP A 80 -4.97 -7.37 -9.14
N ILE A 81 -3.71 -7.23 -8.72
CA ILE A 81 -2.62 -8.12 -9.14
C ILE A 81 -2.94 -9.59 -8.80
N ASN A 82 -3.39 -9.86 -7.58
CA ASN A 82 -3.76 -11.22 -7.16
C ASN A 82 -4.97 -11.76 -7.93
N THR A 83 -5.97 -10.91 -8.19
CA THR A 83 -7.18 -11.30 -8.93
C THR A 83 -6.82 -11.71 -10.35
N ARG A 84 -6.03 -10.88 -11.05
CA ARG A 84 -5.55 -11.19 -12.40
C ARG A 84 -4.75 -12.48 -12.44
N HIS A 85 -3.84 -12.67 -11.48
CA HIS A 85 -3.06 -13.90 -11.38
C HIS A 85 -3.95 -15.14 -11.17
N GLN A 86 -4.97 -15.08 -10.31
CA GLN A 86 -5.88 -16.22 -10.13
C GLN A 86 -6.70 -16.54 -11.39
N GLU A 87 -7.15 -15.53 -12.12
CA GLU A 87 -7.89 -15.71 -13.38
C GLU A 87 -7.01 -16.35 -14.46
N GLU A 88 -5.75 -15.90 -14.58
CA GLU A 88 -4.75 -16.47 -15.49
C GLU A 88 -4.43 -17.92 -15.11
N MET A 89 -4.12 -18.18 -13.83
CA MET A 89 -3.86 -19.54 -13.33
C MET A 89 -5.00 -20.49 -13.62
N THR A 90 -6.25 -20.08 -13.36
CA THR A 90 -7.43 -20.93 -13.59
C THR A 90 -7.59 -21.26 -15.08
N ARG A 91 -7.38 -20.26 -15.95
CA ARG A 91 -7.52 -20.43 -17.40
C ARG A 91 -6.45 -21.37 -17.96
N GLU A 92 -5.20 -21.15 -17.59
CA GLU A 92 -4.07 -21.94 -18.05
C GLU A 92 -4.13 -23.36 -17.49
N LYS A 93 -4.48 -23.54 -16.21
CA LYS A 93 -4.67 -24.88 -15.60
C LYS A 93 -5.69 -25.70 -16.38
N ASN A 94 -6.83 -25.10 -16.71
CA ASN A 94 -7.88 -25.79 -17.48
C ASN A 94 -7.40 -26.19 -18.88
N ALA A 95 -6.65 -25.32 -19.57
CA ALA A 95 -6.09 -25.62 -20.89
C ALA A 95 -5.04 -26.74 -20.80
N GLN A 96 -4.17 -26.69 -19.80
CA GLN A 96 -3.13 -27.68 -19.56
C GLN A 96 -3.73 -29.05 -19.21
N ASP A 97 -4.69 -29.10 -18.30
CA ASP A 97 -5.35 -30.34 -17.88
C ASP A 97 -6.08 -31.00 -19.06
N ALA A 98 -6.71 -30.19 -19.93
CA ALA A 98 -7.32 -30.68 -21.16
C ALA A 98 -6.29 -31.26 -22.14
N PHE A 99 -5.13 -30.61 -22.28
CA PHE A 99 -4.02 -31.09 -23.10
C PHE A 99 -3.44 -32.41 -22.56
N ILE A 100 -3.14 -32.48 -21.26
CA ILE A 100 -2.64 -33.71 -20.59
C ILE A 100 -3.65 -34.85 -20.73
N ALA A 101 -4.94 -34.58 -20.55
CA ALA A 101 -5.99 -35.58 -20.77
C ALA A 101 -6.06 -36.04 -22.23
N GLY A 102 -5.79 -35.16 -23.19
CA GLY A 102 -5.67 -35.49 -24.61
C GLY A 102 -4.47 -36.39 -24.91
N VAL A 103 -3.31 -36.11 -24.30
CA VAL A 103 -2.09 -36.95 -24.41
C VAL A 103 -2.33 -38.33 -23.81
N ARG A 104 -2.85 -38.41 -22.58
CA ARG A 104 -3.14 -39.70 -21.90
C ARG A 104 -4.15 -40.55 -22.66
N ALA A 105 -5.15 -39.93 -23.27
CA ALA A 105 -6.14 -40.63 -24.09
C ALA A 105 -5.62 -41.03 -25.49
N GLY A 106 -4.37 -40.69 -25.83
CA GLY A 106 -3.78 -40.94 -27.16
C GLY A 106 -4.39 -40.09 -28.28
N ARG A 107 -5.22 -39.09 -27.94
CA ARG A 107 -5.80 -38.12 -28.89
C ARG A 107 -4.75 -37.12 -29.37
N ILE A 108 -3.77 -36.80 -28.53
CA ILE A 108 -2.60 -36.00 -28.87
C ILE A 108 -1.39 -36.94 -28.84
N ARG A 109 -0.65 -37.02 -29.96
CA ARG A 109 0.52 -37.89 -30.09
C ARG A 109 1.79 -37.06 -30.10
N LEU A 110 2.69 -37.36 -29.17
CA LEU A 110 4.01 -36.73 -29.09
C LEU A 110 5.03 -37.62 -29.81
N SER A 111 5.92 -37.04 -30.62
CA SER A 111 6.96 -37.79 -31.34
C SER A 111 8.31 -37.12 -31.20
N VAL A 112 9.36 -37.93 -31.08
CA VAL A 112 10.75 -37.46 -31.04
C VAL A 112 11.53 -37.96 -32.26
N PRO A 113 12.43 -37.14 -32.83
CA PRO A 113 13.33 -37.61 -33.87
C PRO A 113 14.33 -38.61 -33.28
N THR A 114 14.58 -39.69 -34.01
CA THR A 114 15.60 -40.69 -33.68
C THR A 114 16.70 -40.65 -34.72
N ARG A 115 17.95 -40.73 -34.25
CA ARG A 115 19.10 -40.94 -35.12
C ARG A 115 19.60 -42.36 -34.92
N PRO A 116 19.84 -43.14 -35.99
CA PRO A 116 20.49 -44.42 -35.86
C PRO A 116 21.87 -44.21 -35.22
N ALA A 117 22.20 -44.99 -34.20
CA ALA A 117 23.49 -44.92 -33.54
C ALA A 117 24.59 -45.16 -34.59
N ALA A 118 25.55 -44.24 -34.69
CA ALA A 118 26.70 -44.40 -35.57
C ALA A 118 27.51 -45.63 -35.13
N GLY A 119 27.27 -46.77 -35.80
CA GLY A 119 27.90 -48.05 -35.51
C GLY A 119 26.95 -49.24 -35.33
N SER A 120 25.62 -49.05 -35.25
CA SER A 120 24.70 -50.19 -35.25
C SER A 120 24.50 -50.69 -36.68
N GLY A 121 25.22 -51.75 -37.04
CA GLY A 121 24.92 -52.55 -38.22
C GLY A 121 23.43 -52.93 -38.25
N ALA A 122 22.91 -53.01 -39.47
CA ALA A 122 21.54 -53.30 -39.82
C ALA A 122 20.80 -54.26 -38.85
N GLY A 123 19.57 -53.90 -38.47
CA GLY A 123 18.54 -54.92 -38.23
C GLY A 123 17.93 -55.07 -36.83
N ALA A 124 17.98 -54.06 -35.94
CA ALA A 124 17.20 -54.12 -34.71
C ALA A 124 16.29 -52.89 -34.60
N CYS A 125 14.97 -53.13 -34.67
CA CYS A 125 13.88 -52.15 -34.50
C CYS A 125 13.53 -51.30 -35.73
N GLN A 126 13.06 -51.94 -36.80
CA GLN A 126 12.24 -51.29 -37.84
C GLN A 126 10.94 -52.08 -38.00
N PRO A 127 9.74 -51.50 -37.77
CA PRO A 127 8.55 -52.02 -38.40
C PRO A 127 8.69 -51.73 -39.90
N ALA A 128 8.63 -52.77 -40.73
CA ALA A 128 8.73 -52.64 -42.17
C ALA A 128 7.59 -51.74 -42.70
N LEU A 129 7.89 -50.48 -42.99
CA LEU A 129 6.99 -49.60 -43.74
C LEU A 129 7.03 -50.01 -45.22
N PRO A 130 5.88 -50.21 -45.89
CA PRO A 130 5.84 -50.57 -47.30
C PRO A 130 6.44 -49.45 -48.17
N ALA A 131 7.26 -49.85 -49.14
CA ALA A 131 8.17 -49.03 -49.95
C ALA A 131 7.51 -48.04 -50.94
N ALA A 132 6.29 -47.55 -50.68
CA ALA A 132 5.51 -46.73 -51.62
C ALA A 132 5.45 -45.22 -51.28
N ALA A 133 6.07 -44.75 -50.20
CA ALA A 133 6.08 -43.34 -49.82
C ALA A 133 7.50 -42.73 -49.82
N ARG A 134 8.25 -42.89 -50.91
CA ARG A 134 9.46 -42.09 -51.13
C ARG A 134 9.07 -40.75 -51.72
N SER A 135 8.82 -39.78 -50.84
CA SER A 135 8.79 -38.35 -51.15
C SER A 135 10.17 -37.93 -51.68
N THR A 136 10.20 -37.35 -52.87
CA THR A 136 11.38 -36.70 -53.46
C THR A 136 11.55 -35.32 -52.83
N GLY A 137 12.30 -35.23 -51.73
CA GLY A 137 12.59 -33.97 -51.05
C GLY A 137 13.87 -34.05 -50.23
N THR A 138 14.78 -33.12 -50.47
CA THR A 138 16.15 -33.06 -49.96
C THR A 138 16.21 -32.79 -48.44
N ALA A 139 16.04 -33.83 -47.63
CA ALA A 139 16.53 -33.94 -46.25
C ALA A 139 16.44 -35.43 -45.86
N PRO A 140 17.37 -36.01 -45.07
CA PRO A 140 17.14 -37.33 -44.53
C PRO A 140 15.86 -37.26 -43.68
N ASP A 141 14.85 -38.01 -44.08
CA ASP A 141 13.60 -38.18 -43.33
C ASP A 141 13.99 -38.74 -41.96
N GLU A 142 14.08 -37.87 -40.94
CA GLU A 142 14.50 -38.27 -39.60
C GLU A 142 13.44 -39.26 -39.07
N ALA A 143 13.82 -40.53 -38.95
CA ALA A 143 12.95 -41.56 -38.39
C ALA A 143 12.42 -41.07 -37.04
N ARG A 144 11.10 -40.96 -36.88
CA ARG A 144 10.47 -40.51 -35.63
C ARG A 144 9.87 -41.67 -34.85
N THR A 145 10.02 -41.63 -33.54
CA THR A 145 9.36 -42.56 -32.62
C THR A 145 8.27 -41.82 -31.86
N GLU A 146 7.05 -42.38 -31.84
CA GLU A 146 5.97 -41.91 -30.98
C GLU A 146 6.31 -42.23 -29.52
N LEU A 147 6.10 -41.27 -28.63
CA LEU A 147 6.20 -41.52 -27.19
C LEU A 147 4.98 -42.30 -26.72
N ASP A 148 5.22 -43.23 -25.79
CA ASP A 148 4.14 -43.83 -25.02
C ASP A 148 3.29 -42.74 -24.33
N PRO A 149 1.94 -42.81 -24.37
CA PRO A 149 1.06 -41.80 -23.78
C PRO A 149 1.33 -41.48 -22.30
N ALA A 150 1.73 -42.46 -21.48
CA ALA A 150 2.03 -42.21 -20.07
C ALA A 150 3.34 -41.41 -19.93
N THR A 151 4.39 -41.84 -20.64
CA THR A 151 5.68 -41.12 -20.67
C THR A 151 5.54 -39.70 -21.22
N GLY A 152 4.74 -39.52 -22.27
CA GLY A 152 4.44 -38.20 -22.84
C GLY A 152 3.70 -37.29 -21.86
N ALA A 153 2.75 -37.83 -21.09
CA ALA A 153 2.02 -37.07 -20.08
C ALA A 153 2.92 -36.66 -18.90
N ASP A 154 3.85 -37.53 -18.48
CA ASP A 154 4.79 -37.22 -17.39
C ASP A 154 5.76 -36.10 -17.78
N LEU A 155 6.26 -36.09 -19.02
CA LEU A 155 7.10 -34.99 -19.52
C LEU A 155 6.37 -33.65 -19.54
N VAL A 156 5.08 -33.65 -19.91
CA VAL A 156 4.24 -32.44 -19.91
C VAL A 156 3.94 -31.98 -18.48
N ALA A 157 3.80 -32.90 -17.53
CA ALA A 157 3.57 -32.55 -16.13
C ALA A 157 4.79 -31.85 -15.50
N ILE A 158 6.02 -32.20 -15.93
CA ILE A 158 7.24 -31.49 -15.50
C ILE A 158 7.22 -30.05 -16.00
N THR A 159 6.82 -29.83 -17.26
CA THR A 159 6.72 -28.46 -17.81
C THR A 159 5.61 -27.65 -17.14
N ASP A 160 4.48 -28.28 -16.76
CA ASP A 160 3.39 -27.64 -16.01
C ASP A 160 3.89 -27.06 -14.67
N SER A 161 4.60 -27.87 -13.89
CA SER A 161 5.20 -27.40 -12.63
C SER A 161 6.23 -26.27 -12.82
N GLY A 162 6.94 -26.27 -13.95
CA GLY A 162 7.88 -25.20 -14.30
C GLY A 162 7.16 -23.88 -14.63
N ASP A 163 6.09 -23.96 -15.41
CA ASP A 163 5.28 -22.81 -15.79
C ASP A 163 4.55 -22.20 -14.59
N ASP A 164 4.06 -23.04 -13.66
CA ASP A 164 3.49 -22.57 -12.39
C ASP A 164 4.51 -21.77 -11.57
N ALA A 165 5.74 -22.28 -11.43
CA ALA A 165 6.81 -21.56 -10.72
C ALA A 165 7.17 -20.21 -11.39
N VAL A 166 7.11 -20.14 -12.72
CA VAL A 166 7.32 -18.88 -13.46
C VAL A 166 6.19 -17.88 -13.21
N ARG A 167 4.93 -18.34 -13.18
CA ARG A 167 3.76 -17.49 -12.88
C ARG A 167 3.81 -16.95 -11.45
N ASP A 168 4.17 -17.78 -10.47
CA ASP A 168 4.35 -17.37 -9.08
C ASP A 168 5.47 -16.32 -8.94
N LEU A 169 6.57 -16.49 -9.69
CA LEU A 169 7.66 -15.52 -9.69
C LEU A 169 7.22 -14.17 -10.30
N ASN A 170 6.43 -14.19 -11.37
CA ASN A 170 5.88 -12.97 -11.97
C ASN A 170 4.94 -12.25 -11.00
N LEU A 171 4.07 -12.98 -10.28
CA LEU A 171 3.24 -12.41 -9.22
C LEU A 171 4.09 -11.69 -8.14
N CYS A 172 5.18 -12.32 -7.72
CA CYS A 172 6.10 -11.75 -6.75
C CYS A 172 6.76 -10.46 -7.27
N ILE A 173 7.24 -10.48 -8.52
CA ILE A 173 7.83 -9.32 -9.19
C ILE A 173 6.82 -8.17 -9.30
N ASP A 174 5.59 -8.45 -9.71
CA ASP A 174 4.56 -7.43 -9.87
C ASP A 174 4.16 -6.79 -8.54
N SER A 175 3.99 -7.63 -7.51
CA SER A 175 3.71 -7.17 -6.15
C SER A 175 4.84 -6.30 -5.60
N TYR A 176 6.09 -6.73 -5.79
CA TYR A 176 7.26 -5.95 -5.41
C TYR A 176 7.31 -4.60 -6.15
N ASN A 177 7.09 -4.61 -7.46
CA ASN A 177 7.08 -3.40 -8.28
C ASN A 177 5.98 -2.42 -7.85
N ALA A 178 4.80 -2.92 -7.46
CA ALA A 178 3.72 -2.08 -6.91
C ALA A 178 4.16 -1.37 -5.63
N VAL A 179 4.74 -2.11 -4.67
CA VAL A 179 5.28 -1.53 -3.43
C VAL A 179 6.39 -0.52 -3.73
N GLN A 180 7.31 -0.86 -4.65
CA GLN A 180 8.41 0.04 -5.01
C GLN A 180 7.90 1.36 -5.62
N ARG A 181 6.89 1.32 -6.49
CA ARG A 181 6.24 2.52 -7.04
C ARG A 181 5.59 3.35 -5.93
N ALA A 182 4.86 2.72 -5.02
CA ALA A 182 4.22 3.40 -3.89
C ALA A 182 5.25 4.10 -2.99
N LEU A 183 6.36 3.43 -2.65
CA LEU A 183 7.44 4.01 -1.86
C LEU A 183 8.14 5.17 -2.59
N THR A 184 8.39 5.02 -3.89
CA THR A 184 9.02 6.07 -4.69
C THR A 184 8.14 7.32 -4.74
N LYS A 185 6.84 7.15 -4.96
CA LYS A 185 5.87 8.23 -4.91
C LYS A 185 5.80 8.89 -3.54
N ALA A 186 5.72 8.11 -2.47
CA ALA A 186 5.70 8.64 -1.11
C ALA A 186 6.97 9.46 -0.78
N ARG A 187 8.13 9.03 -1.28
CA ARG A 187 9.38 9.78 -1.15
C ARG A 187 9.34 11.12 -1.89
N GLN A 188 8.89 11.12 -3.15
CA GLN A 188 8.78 12.33 -3.96
C GLN A 188 7.84 13.34 -3.30
N ASP A 189 6.66 12.89 -2.85
CA ASP A 189 5.70 13.71 -2.12
C ASP A 189 6.33 14.39 -0.89
N TRP A 190 7.16 13.66 -0.14
CA TRP A 190 7.84 14.17 1.03
C TRP A 190 8.95 15.17 0.68
N GLU A 191 9.70 14.93 -0.38
CA GLU A 191 10.71 15.85 -0.89
C GLU A 191 10.08 17.18 -1.33
N THR A 192 8.94 17.13 -2.03
CA THR A 192 8.16 18.32 -2.43
C THR A 192 7.68 19.10 -1.20
N GLN A 193 7.09 18.43 -0.21
CA GLN A 193 6.63 19.08 1.02
C GLN A 193 7.78 19.75 1.79
N ARG A 194 8.96 19.15 1.80
CA ARG A 194 10.15 19.75 2.42
C ARG A 194 10.62 21.00 1.68
N GLN A 195 10.50 21.05 0.36
CA GLN A 195 10.88 22.21 -0.45
C GLN A 195 9.91 23.39 -0.32
N GLU A 196 8.63 23.09 -0.05
CA GLU A 196 7.56 24.09 0.14
C GLU A 196 7.44 24.61 1.58
N ALA A 197 8.17 24.02 2.53
CA ALA A 197 8.18 24.47 3.92
C ALA A 197 8.91 25.84 4.04
N PRO A 198 8.24 26.89 4.58
CA PRO A 198 8.80 28.24 4.70
C PRO A 198 9.92 28.37 5.73
#